data_AF-A0A5N5CZ98-F1
#
_entry.id   AF-A0A5N5CZ98-F1
#
_cell.length_a   1.000
_cell.length_b   1.000
_cell.length_c   1.000
_cell.angle_alpha   90.00
_cell.angle_beta   90.00
_cell.angle_gamma   90.00
#
_symmetry.space_group_name_H-M   'P 1'
#
loop_
_entity.id
_entity.type
_entity.pdbx_description
1 polymer ?
#
loop_
_entity_poly.entity_id
_entity_poly.type
_entity_poly.pdbx_seq_one_letter_code
_entity_poly.pdbx_strand_id
1 'polypeptide(L)'
;MSDSANWGPDASKFDGHRFLRMREQQGNENKWQFVSTSPDHYAFGHGQHACPGRFFASNEIKILMVHLLLKYDWKFKDGQTEQPKSRSDTDFMPDPEAVILCKERIPEVAF
;
A
#
# COMPACT_ATOMS: atom_id res chain seq x y z
N MET A 1 -1.07 -10.14 -5.24
CA MET A 1 -1.75 -9.48 -6.39
C MET A 1 -0.77 -9.34 -7.55
N SER A 2 -0.17 -10.45 -8.01
CA SER A 2 0.84 -10.45 -9.08
C SER A 2 0.35 -11.17 -10.34
N ASP A 3 -0.86 -11.74 -10.29
CA ASP A 3 -1.47 -12.42 -11.43
C ASP A 3 -1.91 -11.42 -12.50
N SER A 4 -1.22 -11.45 -13.64
CA SER A 4 -1.51 -10.57 -14.77
C SER A 4 -2.90 -10.76 -15.38
N ALA A 5 -3.51 -11.94 -15.24
CA ALA A 5 -4.87 -12.18 -15.72
C ALA A 5 -5.90 -11.34 -14.96
N ASN A 6 -5.65 -11.11 -13.67
CA ASN A 6 -6.56 -10.37 -12.77
C ASN A 6 -6.18 -8.90 -12.64
N TRP A 7 -4.88 -8.56 -12.72
CA TRP A 7 -4.37 -7.22 -12.41
C TRP A 7 -3.74 -6.49 -13.62
N GLY A 8 -3.78 -7.09 -14.80
CA GLY A 8 -3.20 -6.54 -16.02
C GLY A 8 -1.69 -6.80 -16.17
N PRO A 9 -1.08 -6.41 -17.30
CA PRO A 9 0.31 -6.77 -17.64
C PRO A 9 1.34 -6.27 -16.64
N ASP A 10 1.07 -5.13 -15.98
CA ASP A 10 1.94 -4.54 -14.97
C ASP A 10 1.56 -4.95 -13.54
N ALA A 11 0.94 -6.13 -13.35
CA ALA A 11 0.50 -6.63 -12.03
C ALA A 11 1.62 -6.61 -10.97
N SER A 12 2.85 -6.93 -11.36
CA SER A 12 4.01 -6.96 -10.46
C SER A 12 4.57 -5.58 -10.12
N LYS A 13 4.12 -4.51 -10.79
CA LYS A 13 4.61 -3.15 -10.58
C LYS A 13 3.72 -2.39 -9.61
N PHE A 14 4.36 -1.66 -8.70
CA PHE A 14 3.67 -0.70 -7.85
C PHE A 14 3.10 0.45 -8.71
N ASP A 15 1.80 0.68 -8.59
CA ASP A 15 1.09 1.76 -9.25
C ASP A 15 0.09 2.38 -8.26
N GLY A 16 0.45 3.55 -7.72
CA GLY A 16 -0.35 4.25 -6.72
C GLY A 16 -1.72 4.71 -7.22
N HIS A 17 -1.94 4.76 -8.54
CA HIS A 17 -3.20 5.19 -9.15
C HIS A 17 -4.05 4.02 -9.67
N ARG A 18 -3.59 2.76 -9.58
CA ARG A 18 -4.32 1.58 -10.07
C ARG A 18 -5.77 1.54 -9.58
N PHE A 19 -5.95 1.61 -8.26
CA PHE A 19 -7.28 1.55 -7.64
C PHE A 19 -8.07 2.86 -7.77
N LEU A 20 -7.40 3.99 -8.05
CA LEU A 20 -8.11 5.23 -8.42
C LEU A 20 -8.81 5.03 -9.76
N ARG A 21 -8.07 4.61 -10.80
CA ARG A 21 -8.61 4.40 -12.15
C ARG A 21 -9.72 3.33 -12.17
N MET A 22 -9.61 2.31 -11.34
CA MET A 22 -10.67 1.30 -11.20
C MET A 22 -11.96 1.86 -10.59
N ARG A 23 -11.89 2.85 -9.69
CA ARG A 23 -13.07 3.51 -9.09
C ARG A 23 -13.73 4.53 -10.02
N GLU A 24 -12.99 5.06 -10.98
CA GLU A 24 -13.51 5.99 -12.00
C GLU A 24 -14.37 5.29 -13.04
N GLN A 25 -14.31 3.95 -13.13
CA GLN A 25 -15.21 3.17 -13.97
C GLN A 25 -16.62 3.16 -13.38
N GLN A 26 -17.61 3.39 -14.23
CA GLN A 26 -19.02 3.41 -13.85
C GLN A 26 -19.42 2.11 -13.12
N GLY A 27 -20.03 2.24 -11.95
CA GLY A 27 -20.47 1.12 -11.11
C GLY A 27 -19.40 0.55 -10.16
N ASN A 28 -18.15 1.05 -10.23
CA ASN A 28 -17.04 0.60 -9.38
C ASN A 28 -16.65 1.62 -8.29
N GLU A 29 -17.43 2.68 -8.10
CA GLU A 29 -17.11 3.83 -7.24
C GLU A 29 -16.80 3.39 -5.79
N ASN A 30 -17.50 2.36 -5.32
CA ASN A 30 -17.35 1.81 -3.96
C ASN A 30 -16.60 0.46 -3.91
N LYS A 31 -16.36 -0.19 -5.05
CA LYS A 31 -15.81 -1.55 -5.10
C LYS A 31 -14.35 -1.61 -4.67
N TRP A 32 -13.54 -0.63 -5.06
CA TRP A 32 -12.08 -0.65 -4.90
C TRP A 32 -11.56 0.34 -3.85
N GLN A 33 -12.39 0.64 -2.84
CA GLN A 33 -11.95 1.40 -1.67
C GLN A 33 -10.99 0.53 -0.84
N PHE A 34 -10.08 1.16 -0.08
CA PHE A 34 -9.07 0.42 0.70
C PHE A 34 -9.67 -0.61 1.67
N VAL A 35 -10.84 -0.31 2.24
CA VAL A 35 -11.57 -1.17 3.18
C VAL A 35 -12.61 -2.08 2.51
N SER A 36 -12.78 -1.97 1.19
CA SER A 36 -13.73 -2.82 0.46
C SER A 36 -13.16 -4.22 0.31
N THR A 37 -14.00 -5.20 0.61
CA THR A 37 -13.69 -6.62 0.41
C THR A 37 -14.41 -7.11 -0.83
N SER A 38 -13.77 -7.95 -1.65
CA SER A 38 -14.42 -8.58 -2.79
C SER A 38 -13.87 -9.98 -3.02
N PRO A 39 -14.56 -10.82 -3.81
CA PRO A 39 -13.98 -12.07 -4.30
C PRO A 39 -12.75 -11.85 -5.19
N ASP A 40 -12.53 -10.62 -5.68
CA ASP A 40 -11.38 -10.27 -6.50
C ASP A 40 -10.18 -9.80 -5.65
N HIS A 41 -10.40 -9.44 -4.38
CA HIS A 41 -9.41 -8.81 -3.52
C HIS A 41 -9.58 -9.21 -2.05
N TYR A 42 -8.64 -10.03 -1.56
CA TYR A 42 -8.71 -10.68 -0.25
C TYR A 42 -7.77 -10.10 0.82
N ALA A 43 -7.24 -8.89 0.66
CA ALA A 43 -6.29 -8.31 1.64
C ALA A 43 -6.86 -8.26 3.08
N PHE A 44 -8.18 -8.11 3.20
CA PHE A 44 -8.91 -8.17 4.47
C PHE A 44 -9.86 -9.37 4.54
N GLY A 45 -9.64 -10.44 3.77
CA GLY A 45 -10.61 -11.52 3.60
C GLY A 45 -11.91 -11.05 2.91
N HIS A 46 -12.93 -11.90 2.89
CA HIS A 46 -14.24 -11.59 2.30
C HIS A 46 -15.39 -12.38 2.95
N GLY A 47 -16.62 -11.89 2.77
CA GLY A 47 -17.83 -12.53 3.31
C GLY A 47 -17.85 -12.59 4.84
N GLN A 48 -18.28 -13.73 5.39
CA GLN A 48 -18.35 -13.96 6.84
C GLN A 48 -16.98 -13.94 7.54
N HIS A 49 -15.90 -14.10 6.77
CA HIS A 49 -14.53 -14.09 7.27
C HIS A 49 -13.78 -12.80 6.93
N ALA A 50 -14.49 -11.76 6.49
CA ALA A 50 -13.90 -10.44 6.33
C ALA A 50 -13.37 -9.93 7.68
N CYS A 51 -12.16 -9.37 7.66
CA CYS A 51 -11.50 -8.81 8.83
C CYS A 51 -12.38 -7.68 9.41
N PRO A 52 -12.83 -7.82 10.68
CA PRO A 52 -13.65 -6.79 11.32
C PRO A 52 -12.82 -5.52 11.61
N GLY A 53 -11.50 -5.65 11.79
CA GLY A 53 -10.59 -4.54 12.09
C GLY A 53 -10.17 -3.67 10.89
N ARG A 54 -10.60 -3.98 9.66
CA ARG A 54 -10.12 -3.30 8.43
C ARG A 54 -10.30 -1.79 8.43
N PHE A 55 -11.37 -1.28 9.04
CA PHE A 55 -11.63 0.16 9.11
C PHE A 55 -10.64 0.86 10.04
N PHE A 56 -10.41 0.27 11.21
CA PHE A 56 -9.46 0.75 12.20
C PHE A 56 -8.05 0.74 11.61
N ALA A 57 -7.61 -0.40 11.09
CA ALA A 57 -6.31 -0.55 10.45
C ALA A 57 -6.13 0.44 9.28
N SER A 58 -7.16 0.62 8.44
CA SER A 58 -7.11 1.61 7.35
C SER A 58 -6.86 3.03 7.86
N ASN A 59 -7.51 3.43 8.94
CA ASN A 59 -7.36 4.76 9.50
C ASN A 59 -5.97 4.95 10.14
N GLU A 60 -5.50 3.96 10.91
CA GLU A 60 -4.15 4.00 11.50
C GLU A 60 -3.07 4.08 10.42
N ILE A 61 -3.16 3.25 9.37
CA ILE A 61 -2.21 3.27 8.25
C ILE A 61 -2.20 4.64 7.58
N LYS A 62 -3.36 5.25 7.34
CA LYS A 62 -3.43 6.59 6.72
C LYS A 62 -2.81 7.66 7.62
N ILE A 63 -3.11 7.65 8.91
CA ILE A 63 -2.54 8.61 9.88
C ILE A 63 -1.02 8.46 9.94
N LEU A 64 -0.54 7.22 10.04
CA LEU A 64 0.89 6.91 10.03
C LEU A 64 1.54 7.40 8.73
N MET A 65 0.97 7.09 7.55
CA MET A 65 1.52 7.54 6.27
C MET A 65 1.57 9.06 6.16
N VAL A 66 0.50 9.76 6.57
CA VAL A 66 0.48 11.23 6.59
C VAL A 66 1.57 11.77 7.52
N HIS A 67 1.73 11.20 8.71
CA HIS A 67 2.77 11.59 9.65
C HIS A 67 4.18 11.39 9.06
N LEU A 68 4.44 10.23 8.46
CA LEU A 68 5.72 9.89 7.86
C LEU A 68 6.06 10.80 6.67
N LEU A 69 5.08 11.13 5.82
CA LEU A 69 5.26 11.98 4.65
C LEU A 69 5.46 13.46 5.02
N LEU A 70 4.72 13.97 6.00
CA LEU A 70 4.82 15.38 6.40
C LEU A 70 6.07 15.68 7.23
N LYS A 71 6.57 14.71 8.00
CA LYS A 71 7.64 14.95 8.96
C LYS A 71 9.00 14.41 8.56
N TYR A 72 9.10 13.53 7.56
CA TYR A 72 10.37 12.86 7.24
C TYR A 72 10.69 12.81 5.75
N ASP A 73 11.96 12.99 5.43
CA ASP A 73 12.59 12.64 4.17
C ASP A 73 13.12 11.21 4.24
N TRP A 74 13.01 10.49 3.13
CA TRP A 74 13.35 9.08 3.04
C TRP A 74 14.28 8.83 1.86
N LYS A 75 15.29 7.99 2.05
CA LYS A 75 16.10 7.43 0.96
C LYS A 75 16.63 6.06 1.36
N PHE A 76 16.92 5.22 0.39
CA PHE A 76 17.70 4.02 0.68
C PHE A 76 19.17 4.37 0.95
N LYS A 77 19.83 3.52 1.71
CA LYS A 77 21.28 3.59 1.90
C LYS A 77 22.01 3.34 0.57
N ASP A 78 23.20 3.90 0.43
CA ASP A 78 24.15 3.62 -0.68
C ASP A 78 23.59 3.89 -2.10
N GLY A 79 22.57 4.75 -2.22
CA GLY A 79 22.01 5.14 -3.51
C GLY A 79 21.15 4.06 -4.17
N GLN A 80 20.75 3.02 -3.44
CA GLN A 80 19.79 2.02 -3.93
C GLN A 80 18.50 2.71 -4.39
N THR A 81 18.02 2.34 -5.58
CA THR A 81 16.75 2.84 -6.14
C THR A 81 15.71 1.73 -6.30
N GLU A 82 16.17 0.48 -6.30
CA GLU A 82 15.31 -0.69 -6.45
C GLU A 82 14.60 -1.03 -5.15
N GLN A 83 13.36 -1.50 -5.27
CA GLN A 83 12.58 -1.99 -4.14
C GLN A 83 13.30 -3.19 -3.49
N PRO A 84 13.50 -3.18 -2.15
CA PRO A 84 13.99 -4.35 -1.44
C PRO A 84 13.08 -5.55 -1.71
N LYS A 85 13.69 -6.71 -1.97
CA LYS A 85 12.93 -7.95 -2.19
C LYS A 85 12.28 -8.38 -0.87
N SER A 86 11.09 -8.98 -0.98
CA SER A 86 10.52 -9.70 0.16
C SER A 86 11.41 -10.90 0.48
N ARG A 87 11.56 -11.24 1.76
CA ARG A 87 12.28 -12.45 2.18
C ARG A 87 11.54 -13.74 1.79
N SER A 88 10.23 -13.65 1.58
CA SER A 88 9.37 -14.73 1.13
C SER A 88 8.66 -14.34 -0.17
N ASP A 89 8.53 -15.28 -1.09
CA ASP A 89 7.75 -15.13 -2.33
C ASP A 89 6.24 -15.27 -2.08
N THR A 90 5.85 -15.88 -0.96
CA THR A 90 4.43 -16.16 -0.63
C THR A 90 3.83 -15.10 0.28
N ASP A 91 4.64 -14.51 1.16
CA ASP A 91 4.21 -13.54 2.15
C ASP A 91 4.99 -12.24 2.01
N PHE A 92 4.32 -11.12 2.29
CA PHE A 92 5.00 -9.83 2.36
C PHE A 92 5.81 -9.78 3.66
N MET A 93 7.08 -10.14 3.56
CA MET A 93 8.04 -10.07 4.65
C MET A 93 9.15 -9.12 4.23
N PRO A 94 9.14 -7.86 4.72
CA PRO A 94 10.21 -6.91 4.43
C PRO A 94 11.57 -7.52 4.75
N ASP A 95 12.55 -7.28 3.88
CA ASP A 95 13.93 -7.65 4.14
C ASP A 95 14.43 -6.92 5.40
N PRO A 96 14.75 -7.64 6.49
CA PRO A 96 15.20 -7.01 7.73
C PRO A 96 16.59 -6.38 7.61
N GLU A 97 17.35 -6.71 6.56
CA GLU A 97 18.67 -6.14 6.30
C GLU A 97 18.58 -4.87 5.45
N ALA A 98 17.43 -4.58 4.85
CA ALA A 98 17.23 -3.36 4.07
C ALA A 98 17.30 -2.11 4.96
N VAL A 99 18.25 -1.23 4.68
CA VAL A 99 18.45 0.00 5.43
C VAL A 99 17.78 1.18 4.73
N ILE A 100 16.83 1.80 5.42
CA ILE A 100 16.18 3.04 5.00
C ILE A 100 16.68 4.17 5.90
N LEU A 101 17.17 5.25 5.28
CA LEU A 101 17.61 6.44 5.97
C LEU A 101 16.43 7.41 6.08
N CYS A 102 16.14 7.86 7.29
CA CYS A 102 15.14 8.89 7.54
C CYS A 102 15.79 10.16 8.09
N LYS A 103 15.25 11.31 7.72
CA LYS A 103 15.65 12.61 8.26
C LYS A 103 14.40 13.43 8.54
N GLU A 104 14.34 14.08 9.69
CA GLU A 104 13.25 15.02 10.00
C GLU A 104 13.24 16.20 9.01
N ARG A 105 12.05 16.54 8.51
CA ARG A 105 11.79 17.66 7.62
C ARG A 105 11.57 18.96 8.40
N ILE A 106 11.79 20.07 7.73
CA ILE A 106 11.19 21.34 8.15
C ILE A 106 9.70 21.27 7.80
N PRO A 107 8.77 21.41 8.76
CA PRO A 107 7.34 21.29 8.49
C PRO A 107 6.87 22.30 7.43
N GLU A 108 6.18 21.81 6.40
CA GLU A 108 5.55 22.65 5.36
C GLU A 108 4.27 23.33 5.88
N VAL A 109 3.70 22.79 6.96
CA VAL A 109 2.49 23.29 7.62
C VAL A 109 2.81 23.52 9.09
N ALA A 110 2.62 24.75 9.58
CA ALA A 110 2.67 25.06 11.00
C ALA A 110 1.38 24.53 11.66
N PHE A 111 1.53 23.71 12.70
CA PHE A 111 0.43 23.21 13.52
C PHE A 111 0.28 24.03 14.80
#